data_AF-A0A8J2TLA3-F1
#
_entry.id   AF-A0A8J2TLA3-F1
#
_cell.length_a   1.000
_cell.length_b   1.000
_cell.length_c   1.000
_cell.angle_alpha   90.00
_cell.angle_beta   90.00
_cell.angle_gamma   90.00
#
_symmetry.space_group_name_H-M   'P 1'
#
loop_
_entity.id
_entity.type
_entity.pdbx_description
1 polymer ?
#
loop_
_entity_poly.entity_id
_entity_poly.type
_entity_poly.pdbx_seq_one_letter_code
_entity_poly.pdbx_strand_id
1 'polypeptide(L)'
;MLRCKSKGFSLVEVLIASSIFLSIIITLIPIAAIVKQEQNMLKIKREAVLMLHDELQDFLWKDTSLPATIERDVKNTQVIFHFEKEGKYVKGCTDIEARKGKQETICLYGISR
;
A
#
# COMPACT_ATOMS: atom_id res chain seq x y z
N MET A 1 7.97 -60.33 37.08
CA MET A 1 7.16 -60.02 35.87
C MET A 1 7.36 -58.54 35.55
N LEU A 2 8.36 -58.21 34.72
CA LEU A 2 8.63 -56.82 34.36
C LEU A 2 7.60 -56.32 33.33
N ARG A 3 6.88 -55.26 33.70
CA ARG A 3 5.90 -54.59 32.85
C ARG A 3 6.64 -53.49 32.08
N CYS A 4 7.11 -53.78 30.86
CA CYS A 4 7.63 -52.74 29.97
C CYS A 4 6.47 -51.84 29.51
N LYS A 5 6.37 -50.64 30.08
CA LYS A 5 5.41 -49.61 29.68
C LYS A 5 6.09 -48.72 28.63
N SER A 6 6.06 -49.13 27.37
CA SER A 6 6.50 -48.29 26.25
C SER A 6 5.47 -47.18 26.03
N LYS A 7 5.77 -45.97 26.53
CA LYS A 7 5.09 -44.74 26.09
C LYS A 7 5.67 -44.31 24.74
N GLY A 8 5.54 -45.16 23.72
CA GLY A 8 5.93 -44.84 22.36
C GLY A 8 4.89 -43.91 21.73
N PHE A 9 5.33 -42.85 21.08
CA PHE A 9 4.46 -41.96 20.30
C PHE A 9 3.70 -42.79 19.26
N SER A 10 2.37 -42.66 19.22
CA SER A 10 1.57 -43.35 18.21
C SER A 10 1.78 -42.66 16.86
N LEU A 11 1.90 -43.42 15.76
CA LEU A 11 1.96 -42.87 14.41
C LEU A 11 0.77 -41.95 14.12
N VAL A 12 -0.40 -42.24 14.69
CA VAL A 12 -1.60 -41.41 14.59
C VAL A 12 -1.39 -40.03 15.22
N GLU A 13 -0.71 -39.98 16.37
CA GLU A 13 -0.41 -38.73 17.07
C GLU A 13 0.55 -37.84 16.27
N VAL A 14 1.56 -38.46 15.63
CA VAL A 14 2.48 -37.76 14.72
C VAL A 14 1.76 -37.23 13.49
N LEU A 15 0.83 -38.00 12.92
CA LEU A 15 0.03 -37.57 11.77
C LEU A 15 -0.88 -36.38 12.10
N ILE A 16 -1.52 -36.40 13.27
CA ILE A 16 -2.36 -35.29 13.74
C ILE A 16 -1.51 -34.04 14.02
N ALA A 17 -0.36 -34.19 14.68
CA ALA A 17 0.53 -33.06 14.95
C ALA A 17 1.07 -32.44 13.65
N SER A 18 1.46 -33.28 12.69
CA SER A 18 1.96 -32.84 11.38
C SER A 18 0.89 -32.13 10.55
N SER A 19 -0.37 -32.60 10.57
CA SER A 19 -1.46 -31.95 9.83
C SER A 19 -1.80 -30.56 10.39
N ILE A 20 -1.78 -30.41 11.71
CA ILE A 20 -1.94 -29.10 12.36
C ILE A 20 -0.80 -28.17 11.98
N PHE A 21 0.44 -28.67 12.04
CA PHE A 21 1.63 -27.88 11.69
C PHE A 21 1.60 -27.42 10.23
N LEU A 22 1.27 -28.32 9.29
CA LEU A 22 1.12 -27.98 7.88
C LEU A 22 0.01 -26.95 7.67
N SER A 23 -1.12 -27.07 8.37
CA SER A 23 -2.23 -26.11 8.29
C SER A 23 -1.80 -24.71 8.74
N ILE A 24 -0.98 -24.62 9.79
CA ILE A 24 -0.41 -23.34 10.25
C ILE A 24 0.54 -22.76 9.20
N ILE A 25 1.42 -23.57 8.60
CA ILE A 25 2.34 -23.09 7.56
C ILE A 25 1.58 -22.57 6.34
N ILE A 26 0.60 -23.33 5.86
CA ILE A 26 -0.20 -23.00 4.67
C ILE A 26 -0.98 -21.69 4.89
N THR A 27 -1.34 -21.34 6.13
CA THR A 27 -2.04 -20.09 6.43
C THR A 27 -1.08 -18.92 6.65
N LEU A 28 0.05 -19.11 7.34
CA LEU A 28 0.98 -18.01 7.65
C LEU A 28 1.68 -17.44 6.39
N ILE A 29 2.03 -18.30 5.43
CA ILE A 29 2.71 -17.88 4.19
C ILE A 29 1.88 -16.84 3.40
N PRO A 30 0.63 -17.10 3.00
CA PRO A 30 -0.18 -16.14 2.25
C PRO A 30 -0.51 -14.89 3.07
N ILE A 31 -0.69 -15.00 4.39
CA ILE A 31 -0.90 -13.84 5.26
C ILE A 31 0.30 -12.89 5.20
N ALA A 32 1.52 -13.42 5.36
CA ALA A 32 2.73 -12.62 5.29
C ALA A 32 2.91 -11.96 3.91
N ALA A 33 2.60 -12.69 2.84
CA ALA A 33 2.65 -12.16 1.47
C ALA A 33 1.67 -10.99 1.27
N ILE A 34 0.43 -11.12 1.75
CA ILE A 34 -0.59 -10.06 1.67
C ILE A 34 -0.14 -8.82 2.45
N VAL A 35 0.33 -8.99 3.69
CA VAL A 35 0.77 -7.86 4.54
C VAL A 35 1.92 -7.10 3.87
N LYS A 36 2.90 -7.81 3.31
CA LYS A 36 4.02 -7.17 2.61
C LYS A 36 3.56 -6.38 1.38
N GLN A 37 2.57 -6.89 0.65
CA GLN A 37 2.00 -6.19 -0.49
C GLN A 37 1.27 -4.90 -0.07
N GLU A 38 0.45 -4.96 0.97
CA GLU A 38 -0.27 -3.78 1.51
C GLU A 38 0.71 -2.71 2.02
N GLN A 39 1.80 -3.11 2.68
CA GLN A 39 2.85 -2.19 3.11
C GLN A 39 3.53 -1.49 1.93
N ASN A 40 3.78 -2.19 0.82
CA ASN A 40 4.34 -1.58 -0.37
C ASN A 40 3.38 -0.58 -1.00
N MET A 41 2.09 -0.92 -1.09
CA MET A 41 1.06 0.00 -1.57
C MET A 41 0.99 1.27 -0.73
N LEU A 42 1.04 1.12 0.60
CA LEU A 42 1.03 2.25 1.53
C LEU A 42 2.27 3.14 1.35
N LYS A 43 3.44 2.55 1.09
CA LYS A 43 4.68 3.31 0.80
C LYS A 43 4.54 4.13 -0.49
N ILE A 44 3.98 3.56 -1.55
CA ILE A 44 3.75 4.26 -2.82
C ILE A 44 2.78 5.42 -2.61
N LYS A 45 1.65 5.19 -1.93
CA LYS A 45 0.68 6.25 -1.61
C LYS A 45 1.32 7.41 -0.86
N ARG A 46 2.11 7.11 0.17
CA ARG A 46 2.80 8.14 0.97
C ARG A 46 3.73 8.99 0.12
N GLU A 47 4.45 8.37 -0.79
CA GLU A 47 5.42 9.05 -1.65
C GLU A 47 4.74 9.90 -2.74
N ALA A 48 3.67 9.39 -3.35
CA ALA A 48 2.85 10.17 -4.27
C ALA A 48 2.24 11.40 -3.59
N VAL A 49 1.77 11.29 -2.34
CA VAL A 49 1.26 12.42 -1.57
C VAL A 49 2.36 13.44 -1.24
N LEU A 50 3.57 12.99 -0.91
CA LEU A 50 4.70 13.88 -0.68
C LEU A 50 5.08 14.62 -1.96
N MET A 51 5.18 13.94 -3.10
CA MET A 51 5.43 14.60 -4.39
C MET A 51 4.31 15.56 -4.77
N LEU A 52 3.04 15.18 -4.57
CA LEU A 52 1.91 16.06 -4.79
C LEU A 52 2.02 17.32 -3.93
N HIS A 53 2.43 17.17 -2.67
CA HIS A 53 2.61 18.30 -1.76
C HIS A 53 3.73 19.24 -2.22
N ASP A 54 4.87 18.69 -2.63
CA ASP A 54 6.02 19.46 -3.10
C ASP A 54 5.69 20.21 -4.41
N GLU A 55 5.05 19.55 -5.38
CA GLU A 55 4.59 20.19 -6.62
C GLU A 55 3.51 21.25 -6.32
N LEU A 56 2.57 20.97 -5.41
CA LEU A 56 1.54 21.94 -5.01
C LEU A 56 2.16 23.20 -4.39
N GLN A 57 3.23 23.09 -3.59
CA GLN A 57 3.93 24.26 -3.05
C GLN A 57 4.47 25.17 -4.14
N ASP A 58 5.02 24.59 -5.21
CA ASP A 58 5.49 25.35 -6.37
C ASP A 58 4.36 26.14 -7.03
N PHE A 59 3.17 25.56 -7.19
CA PHE A 59 1.99 26.26 -7.71
C PHE A 59 1.40 27.32 -6.76
N LEU A 60 1.62 27.18 -5.44
CA LEU A 60 1.15 28.13 -4.44
C LEU A 60 2.07 29.34 -4.29
N TRP A 61 3.37 29.19 -4.57
CA TRP A 61 4.38 30.23 -4.35
C TRP A 61 4.88 30.89 -5.64
N LYS A 62 4.90 30.17 -6.75
CA LYS A 62 5.19 30.72 -8.07
C LYS A 62 3.84 30.94 -8.74
N ASP A 63 3.57 32.14 -9.25
CA ASP A 63 2.37 32.51 -10.03
C ASP A 63 2.33 31.72 -11.36
N THR A 64 2.16 30.41 -11.24
CA THR A 64 2.20 29.46 -12.34
C THR A 64 0.80 29.38 -12.94
N SER A 65 0.72 29.34 -14.27
CA SER A 65 -0.57 29.27 -14.96
C SER A 65 -1.28 27.96 -14.63
N LEU A 66 -2.40 28.06 -13.92
CA LEU A 66 -3.37 26.98 -13.71
C LEU A 66 -4.48 27.06 -14.78
N PRO A 67 -5.08 25.93 -15.21
CA PRO A 67 -4.83 24.55 -14.77
C PRO A 67 -3.57 23.94 -15.39
N ALA A 68 -2.95 23.00 -14.68
CA ALA A 68 -1.77 22.28 -15.15
C ALA A 68 -1.90 20.77 -14.86
N THR A 69 -1.46 19.96 -15.81
CA THR A 69 -1.33 18.51 -15.63
C THR A 69 0.14 18.15 -15.77
N ILE A 70 0.67 17.45 -14.77
CA ILE A 70 2.07 17.01 -14.73
C ILE A 70 2.08 15.49 -14.57
N GLU A 71 2.87 14.83 -15.38
CA GLU A 71 3.16 13.40 -15.21
C GLU A 71 4.53 13.25 -14.54
N ARG A 72 4.58 12.43 -13.48
CA ARG A 72 5.84 12.02 -12.85
C ARG A 72 5.85 10.52 -12.64
N ASP A 73 7.06 9.99 -12.57
CA ASP A 73 7.29 8.61 -12.18
C ASP A 73 7.49 8.54 -10.66
N VAL A 74 6.60 7.84 -9.97
CA VAL A 74 6.69 7.53 -8.55
C VAL A 74 7.03 6.05 -8.40
N LYS A 75 8.30 5.74 -8.13
CA LYS A 75 8.78 4.35 -7.95
C LYS A 75 8.39 3.41 -9.10
N ASN A 76 8.70 3.81 -10.32
CA ASN A 76 8.45 3.04 -11.54
C ASN A 76 6.96 2.87 -11.87
N THR A 77 6.13 3.80 -11.37
CA THR A 77 4.68 3.89 -11.60
C THR A 77 4.40 5.31 -12.11
N GLN A 78 3.83 5.42 -13.31
CA GLN A 78 3.41 6.71 -13.83
C GLN A 78 2.21 7.22 -13.04
N VAL A 79 2.35 8.41 -12.49
CA VAL A 79 1.32 9.07 -11.70
C VAL A 79 1.04 10.43 -12.34
N ILE A 80 -0.25 10.70 -12.56
CA ILE A 80 -0.72 11.95 -13.14
C ILE A 80 -1.15 12.87 -12.00
N PHE A 81 -0.68 14.10 -12.03
CA PHE A 81 -1.03 15.16 -11.10
C PHE A 81 -1.82 16.23 -11.84
N HIS A 82 -2.98 16.59 -11.31
CA HIS A 82 -3.87 17.60 -11.85
C HIS A 82 -3.99 18.77 -10.88
N PHE A 83 -3.69 19.97 -11.35
CA PHE A 83 -3.75 21.20 -10.56
C PHE A 83 -4.78 22.15 -11.13
N GLU A 84 -5.71 22.58 -10.28
CA GLU A 84 -6.81 23.49 -10.63
C GLU A 84 -6.99 24.57 -9.56
N LYS A 85 -7.44 25.76 -9.98
CA LYS A 85 -7.78 26.84 -9.05
C LYS A 85 -9.28 26.83 -8.76
N GLU A 86 -9.64 26.55 -7.51
CA GLU A 86 -11.01 26.62 -7.00
C GLU A 86 -11.15 27.88 -6.13
N GLY A 87 -11.39 29.02 -6.77
CA GLY A 87 -11.54 30.32 -6.10
C GLY A 87 -10.23 30.81 -5.46
N LYS A 88 -10.17 30.80 -4.12
CA LYS A 88 -8.97 31.18 -3.34
C LYS A 88 -8.05 29.99 -3.05
N TYR A 89 -8.44 28.79 -3.45
CA TYR A 89 -7.69 27.56 -3.22
C TYR A 89 -7.07 27.06 -4.52
N VAL A 90 -5.89 26.46 -4.41
CA VAL A 90 -5.30 25.61 -5.44
C VAL A 90 -5.48 24.18 -4.99
N LYS A 91 -6.12 23.38 -5.83
CA LYS A 91 -6.36 21.96 -5.64
C LYS A 91 -5.39 21.19 -6.50
N GLY A 92 -4.60 20.32 -5.88
CA GLY A 92 -3.77 19.35 -6.57
C GLY A 92 -4.33 17.95 -6.31
N CYS A 93 -4.65 17.19 -7.35
CA CYS A 93 -5.14 15.81 -7.24
C CYS A 93 -4.19 14.86 -7.94
N THR A 94 -4.15 13.62 -7.48
CA THR A 94 -3.40 12.55 -8.10
C THR A 94 -4.19 11.25 -8.11
N ASP A 95 -4.17 10.56 -9.24
CA ASP A 95 -4.82 9.26 -9.40
C ASP A 95 -3.79 8.14 -9.25
N ILE A 96 -4.00 7.29 -8.25
CA ILE A 96 -3.14 6.14 -7.97
C ILE A 96 -3.96 4.88 -8.20
N GLU A 97 -3.41 3.94 -8.97
CA GLU A 97 -4.05 2.65 -9.17
C GLU A 97 -4.02 1.83 -7.87
N ALA A 98 -5.18 1.59 -7.25
CA ALA A 98 -5.30 0.78 -6.05
C ALA A 98 -5.51 -0.70 -6.36
N ARG A 99 -5.31 -1.53 -5.32
CA ARG A 99 -5.51 -2.98 -5.39
C ARG A 99 -6.96 -3.27 -5.84
N LYS A 100 -7.11 -4.07 -6.91
CA LYS A 100 -8.38 -4.41 -7.61
C LYS A 100 -8.83 -3.43 -8.72
N GLY A 101 -7.91 -2.67 -9.32
CA GLY A 101 -8.23 -1.84 -10.50
C GLY A 101 -9.17 -0.67 -10.19
N LYS A 102 -9.34 -0.33 -8.91
CA LYS A 102 -9.99 0.91 -8.51
C LYS A 102 -8.92 1.99 -8.48
N GLN A 103 -9.15 3.08 -9.19
CA GLN A 103 -8.31 4.27 -9.04
C GLN A 103 -8.71 4.96 -7.74
N GLU A 104 -7.73 5.23 -6.89
CA GLU A 104 -7.90 6.09 -5.72
C GLU A 104 -7.35 7.46 -6.06
N THR A 105 -8.23 8.46 -6.09
CA THR A 105 -7.86 9.86 -6.23
C THR A 105 -7.55 10.45 -4.86
N ILE A 106 -6.36 11.03 -4.71
CA ILE A 106 -5.97 11.78 -3.51
C ILE A 106 -5.85 13.25 -3.90
N CYS A 107 -6.57 14.12 -3.20
CA CYS A 107 -6.52 15.56 -3.45
C CYS A 107 -6.01 16.32 -2.22
N LEU A 108 -5.15 17.29 -2.46
CA LEU A 108 -4.66 18.27 -1.50
C LEU A 108 -5.10 19.67 -1.92
N TYR A 109 -5.29 20.53 -0.92
CA TYR A 109 -5.73 21.90 -1.11
C TYR A 109 -4.75 22.85 -0.42
N GLY A 110 -4.39 23.92 -1.10
CA GLY A 110 -3.59 25.01 -0.55
C GLY A 110 -4.25 26.37 -0.80
N ILE A 111 -3.95 27.34 0.05
CA ILE A 111 -4.40 28.72 -0.15
C ILE A 111 -3.29 29.46 -0.89
N SER A 112 -3.56 29.92 -2.11
CA SER A 112 -2.67 30.82 -2.83
C SER A 112 -2.73 32.19 -2.17
N ARG A 113 -1.57 32.78 -1.89
CA ARG A 113 -1.48 34.08 -1.23
C ARG A 113 -1.85 35.22 -2.16
#